data_AF-D5CUJ8-F1
#
_entry.id   AF-D5CUJ8-F1
#
_cell.length_a   1.000
_cell.length_b   1.000
_cell.length_c   1.000
_cell.angle_alpha   90.00
_cell.angle_beta   90.00
_cell.angle_gamma   90.00
#
_symmetry.space_group_name_H-M   'P 1'
#
loop_
_entity.id
_entity.type
_entity.pdbx_description
1 polymer ?
#
loop_
_entity_poly.entity_id
_entity_poly.type
_entity_poly.pdbx_seq_one_letter_code
_entity_poly.pdbx_strand_id
1 'polypeptide(L)'
;MSDPQSDYMNQQRLIAALRDPHRHALNTSSVQLIETHISWVLLAGDYAYKIKKAVDLGFLDYTELGARRFYCDEEIRLNRRTAPGIYLDMVPIGGSPDDPDFGARPAIEYAVRMRRFASASLMDELLQRDRILPHHIDSLAAVIARFHAALPVADPASTFGSAATVDTAVMQNYTQLRLLLKGSADREAISALEAASQAEFAECKEIFEQRRAQGFVRECHGDLHLGNIVLIGDEPVPFDCIEFNPALRWIDVMDELAFSVMDLLHRDHDEFAWRLLNACLEVSGDYGGIAVLRFYLAYRATVRAKVSAIRAGQTDISRQARATGLAACRSYLALARRCLAQYRPALIITHGLPGSGKTTFSQLALQQMGAIRIRSDVERKRLFGLGMLESSRSSAGDIYSHEATQRTYARLHELARGLLLAGYPVIVDAAFLKEDEREMFRALAQHMSVPFAIAALHARDATLRERVGQRRNDASEADLAVLELLQAKRHPLLPHELVQTVEFTTEESPDSESNRSGWNKLAKLLAVT
;
A
#
# COMPACT_ATOMS: atom_id res chain seq x y z
N MET A 1 -25.21 36.23 7.17
CA MET A 1 -23.77 35.92 7.16
C MET A 1 -23.28 36.17 8.57
N SER A 2 -23.12 35.09 9.34
CA SER A 2 -22.49 35.13 10.66
C SER A 2 -21.01 35.45 10.48
N ASP A 3 -20.43 36.14 11.46
CA ASP A 3 -18.99 36.37 11.52
C ASP A 3 -18.27 35.02 11.76
N PRO A 4 -17.33 34.59 10.90
CA PRO A 4 -16.60 33.32 11.07
C PRO A 4 -15.93 33.16 12.44
N GLN A 5 -15.49 34.27 13.07
CA GLN A 5 -14.95 34.23 14.43
C GLN A 5 -16.04 33.92 15.47
N SER A 6 -17.25 34.45 15.27
CA SER A 6 -18.41 34.17 16.12
C SER A 6 -18.83 32.69 16.01
N ASP A 7 -18.83 32.13 14.80
CA ASP A 7 -19.21 30.72 14.59
C ASP A 7 -18.20 29.75 15.23
N TYR A 8 -16.91 30.02 15.13
CA TYR A 8 -15.89 29.21 15.80
C TYR A 8 -16.00 29.28 17.34
N MET A 9 -16.22 30.46 17.91
CA MET A 9 -16.48 30.62 19.35
C MET A 9 -17.75 29.90 19.79
N ASN A 10 -18.82 29.95 18.98
CA ASN A 10 -20.04 29.21 19.23
C ASN A 10 -19.80 27.70 19.21
N GLN A 11 -18.98 27.20 18.28
CA GLN A 11 -18.58 25.79 18.28
C GLN A 11 -17.79 25.43 19.54
N GLN A 12 -16.87 26.26 20.02
CA GLN A 12 -16.13 25.95 21.26
C GLN A 12 -17.05 25.81 22.46
N ARG A 13 -18.08 26.66 22.59
CA ARG A 13 -19.10 26.55 23.64
C ARG A 13 -19.94 25.29 23.50
N LEU A 14 -20.38 25.00 22.27
CA LEU A 14 -21.11 23.76 21.94
C LEU A 14 -20.29 22.51 22.30
N ILE A 15 -19.02 22.47 21.92
CA ILE A 15 -18.13 21.34 22.23
C ILE A 15 -17.89 21.24 23.74
N ALA A 16 -17.73 22.36 24.45
CA ALA A 16 -17.60 22.36 25.91
C ALA A 16 -18.85 21.78 26.60
N ALA A 17 -20.05 22.17 26.16
CA ALA A 17 -21.31 21.67 26.69
C ALA A 17 -21.52 20.17 26.38
N LEU A 18 -21.19 19.73 25.16
CA LEU A 18 -21.25 18.32 24.76
C LEU A 18 -20.22 17.42 25.46
N ARG A 19 -19.32 17.94 26.30
CA ARG A 19 -18.47 17.10 27.16
C ARG A 19 -19.19 16.60 28.41
N ASP A 20 -20.39 17.10 28.70
CA ASP A 20 -21.25 16.56 29.76
C ASP A 20 -21.73 15.13 29.40
N PRO A 21 -21.34 14.09 30.18
CA PRO A 21 -21.77 12.72 29.91
C PRO A 21 -23.29 12.52 29.89
N HIS A 22 -24.06 13.35 30.59
CA HIS A 22 -25.53 13.26 30.65
C HIS A 22 -26.22 13.59 29.32
N ARG A 23 -25.49 14.20 28.38
CA ARG A 23 -26.00 14.52 27.03
C ARG A 23 -25.83 13.37 26.03
N HIS A 24 -25.24 12.25 26.45
CA HIS A 24 -24.97 11.10 25.59
C HIS A 24 -25.81 9.89 26.01
N ALA A 25 -25.70 8.79 25.26
CA ALA A 25 -26.43 7.56 25.52
C ALA A 25 -26.21 7.05 26.97
N LEU A 26 -27.24 6.35 27.49
CA LEU A 26 -27.21 5.69 28.80
C LEU A 26 -25.93 4.84 28.92
N ASN A 27 -25.16 5.04 29.99
CA ASN A 27 -23.84 4.45 30.30
C ASN A 27 -22.59 5.27 29.89
N THR A 28 -22.73 6.51 29.44
CA THR A 28 -21.56 7.40 29.25
C THR A 28 -21.10 7.95 30.61
N SER A 29 -19.93 7.53 31.09
CA SER A 29 -19.35 8.01 32.36
C SER A 29 -18.36 9.17 32.19
N SER A 30 -17.78 9.31 31.00
CA SER A 30 -16.85 10.38 30.65
C SER A 30 -16.86 10.63 29.15
N VAL A 31 -16.63 11.88 28.75
CA VAL A 31 -16.45 12.27 27.35
C VAL A 31 -15.04 12.78 27.14
N GLN A 32 -14.26 12.06 26.32
CA GLN A 32 -12.91 12.50 25.94
C GLN A 32 -12.99 13.32 24.66
N LEU A 33 -12.36 14.50 24.66
CA LEU A 33 -12.21 15.32 23.46
C LEU A 33 -10.85 15.05 22.81
N ILE A 34 -10.87 14.74 21.52
CA ILE A 34 -9.70 14.74 20.64
C ILE A 34 -9.88 15.87 19.64
N GLU A 35 -8.88 16.74 19.54
CA GLU A 35 -8.89 17.87 18.62
C GLU A 35 -7.94 17.62 17.45
N THR A 36 -8.43 17.81 16.22
CA THR A 36 -7.62 17.78 15.00
C THR A 36 -7.56 19.17 14.37
N HIS A 37 -6.86 19.32 13.24
CA HIS A 37 -6.76 20.60 12.53
C HIS A 37 -8.12 21.10 12.01
N ILE A 38 -9.03 20.18 11.67
CA ILE A 38 -10.29 20.49 10.97
C ILE A 38 -11.52 19.92 11.68
N SER A 39 -11.36 19.23 12.82
CA SER A 39 -12.48 18.59 13.52
C SER A 39 -12.25 18.50 15.03
N TRP A 40 -13.37 18.35 15.75
CA TRP A 40 -13.47 17.91 17.13
C TRP A 40 -14.01 16.49 17.13
N VAL A 41 -13.44 15.59 17.93
CA VAL A 41 -13.92 14.21 18.09
C VAL A 41 -14.22 13.96 19.55
N LEU A 42 -15.50 13.74 19.86
CA LEU A 42 -15.98 13.40 21.21
C LEU A 42 -16.12 11.89 21.32
N LEU A 43 -15.35 11.25 22.21
CA LEU A 43 -15.49 9.83 22.53
C LEU A 43 -16.40 9.68 23.74
N ALA A 44 -17.60 9.12 23.53
CA ALA A 44 -18.66 9.02 24.53
C ALA A 44 -19.26 7.60 24.53
N GLY A 45 -18.92 6.81 25.55
CA GLY A 45 -19.33 5.41 25.63
C GLY A 45 -18.84 4.60 24.41
N ASP A 46 -19.78 3.94 23.75
CA ASP A 46 -19.55 3.12 22.54
C ASP A 46 -19.45 3.93 21.24
N TYR A 47 -19.65 5.24 21.31
CA TYR A 47 -19.69 6.12 20.14
C TYR A 47 -18.56 7.15 20.12
N ALA A 48 -18.24 7.59 18.91
CA ALA A 48 -17.45 8.77 18.65
C ALA A 48 -18.28 9.74 17.79
N TYR A 49 -18.22 11.04 18.09
CA TYR A 49 -18.89 12.08 17.33
C TYR A 49 -17.86 13.03 16.76
N LYS A 50 -17.74 13.08 15.43
CA LYS A 50 -16.82 13.99 14.73
C LYS A 50 -17.59 15.21 14.23
N ILE A 51 -17.24 16.38 14.76
CA ILE A 51 -17.80 17.70 14.41
C ILE A 51 -16.74 18.47 13.64
N LYS A 52 -17.11 19.01 12.47
CA LYS A 52 -16.18 19.79 11.62
C LYS A 52 -16.00 21.20 12.17
N LYS A 53 -14.77 21.69 12.22
CA LYS A 53 -14.46 23.06 12.69
C LYS A 53 -14.92 24.09 11.65
N ALA A 54 -15.51 25.19 12.09
CA ALA A 54 -15.87 26.33 11.27
C ALA A 54 -14.61 27.14 10.92
N VAL A 55 -13.83 26.63 9.98
CA VAL A 55 -12.54 27.20 9.55
C VAL A 55 -12.40 27.20 8.03
N ASP A 56 -11.67 28.17 7.51
CA ASP A 56 -11.14 28.16 6.15
C ASP A 56 -9.61 28.06 6.23
N LEU A 57 -9.05 27.00 5.64
CA LEU A 57 -7.61 26.74 5.60
C LEU A 57 -7.03 26.88 4.17
N GLY A 58 -7.81 27.43 3.23
CA GLY A 58 -7.44 27.64 1.83
C GLY A 58 -7.49 26.38 0.96
N PHE A 59 -7.20 25.21 1.53
CA PHE A 59 -7.42 23.91 0.87
C PHE A 59 -8.78 23.28 1.22
N LEU A 60 -9.51 23.91 2.14
CA LEU A 60 -10.78 23.46 2.68
C LEU A 60 -11.50 24.65 3.32
N ASP A 61 -12.81 24.76 3.05
CA ASP A 61 -13.70 25.74 3.65
C ASP A 61 -14.90 25.04 4.33
N TYR A 62 -14.93 25.13 5.66
CA TYR A 62 -16.01 24.64 6.53
C TYR A 62 -16.72 25.78 7.27
N THR A 63 -16.56 27.03 6.83
CA THR A 63 -17.14 28.21 7.52
C THR A 63 -18.66 28.19 7.54
N GLU A 64 -19.29 27.78 6.43
CA GLU A 64 -20.75 27.69 6.31
C GLU A 64 -21.32 26.39 6.88
N LEU A 65 -22.41 26.47 7.64
CA LEU A 65 -23.09 25.30 8.22
C LEU A 65 -23.54 24.30 7.14
N GLY A 66 -23.98 24.80 5.98
CA GLY A 66 -24.33 23.98 4.83
C GLY A 66 -23.15 23.17 4.28
N ALA A 67 -21.95 23.75 4.26
CA ALA A 67 -20.73 23.06 3.86
C ALA A 67 -20.38 21.96 4.87
N ARG A 68 -20.44 22.25 6.18
CA ARG A 68 -20.19 21.23 7.22
C ARG A 68 -21.16 20.05 7.13
N ARG A 69 -22.44 20.31 6.87
CA ARG A 69 -23.42 19.26 6.59
C ARG A 69 -23.02 18.41 5.38
N PHE A 70 -22.75 19.06 4.24
CA PHE A 70 -22.37 18.39 3.00
C PHE A 70 -21.17 17.46 3.21
N TYR A 71 -20.13 17.94 3.89
CA TYR A 71 -18.94 17.13 4.12
C TYR A 71 -19.14 16.05 5.19
N CYS A 72 -20.10 16.18 6.11
CA CYS A 72 -20.49 15.06 6.98
C CYS A 72 -21.12 13.94 6.16
N ASP A 73 -21.98 14.28 5.19
CA ASP A 73 -22.59 13.31 4.29
C ASP A 73 -21.53 12.65 3.38
N GLU A 74 -20.59 13.43 2.83
CA GLU A 74 -19.47 12.89 2.04
C GLU A 74 -18.56 11.96 2.85
N GLU A 75 -18.23 12.33 4.09
CA GLU A 75 -17.41 11.48 4.96
C GLU A 75 -18.06 10.12 5.19
N ILE A 76 -19.38 10.08 5.41
CA ILE A 76 -20.15 8.84 5.55
C ILE A 76 -20.17 8.06 4.24
N ARG A 77 -20.46 8.72 3.11
CA ARG A 77 -20.49 8.08 1.78
C ARG A 77 -19.16 7.40 1.47
N LEU A 78 -18.06 8.11 1.69
CA LEU A 78 -16.72 7.65 1.35
C LEU A 78 -16.24 6.54 2.28
N ASN A 79 -16.44 6.69 3.59
CA ASN A 79 -15.89 5.74 4.56
C ASN A 79 -16.72 4.47 4.73
N ARG A 80 -18.03 4.47 4.43
CA ARG A 80 -18.82 3.24 4.47
C ARG A 80 -18.41 2.22 3.40
N ARG A 81 -17.61 2.61 2.40
CA ARG A 81 -17.07 1.70 1.38
C ARG A 81 -16.10 0.67 1.98
N THR A 82 -15.37 1.04 3.02
CA THR A 82 -14.38 0.18 3.69
C THR A 82 -14.71 -0.07 5.16
N ALA A 83 -15.41 0.85 5.83
CA ALA A 83 -15.70 0.82 7.25
C ALA A 83 -17.20 1.03 7.58
N PRO A 84 -18.14 0.25 6.98
CA PRO A 84 -19.57 0.42 7.23
C PRO A 84 -19.97 0.15 8.69
N GLY A 85 -19.19 -0.65 9.43
CA GLY A 85 -19.39 -0.88 10.86
C GLY A 85 -18.91 0.27 11.76
N ILE A 86 -18.08 1.18 11.25
CA ILE A 86 -17.57 2.35 11.97
C ILE A 86 -18.47 3.56 11.71
N TYR A 87 -18.85 3.85 10.46
CA TYR A 87 -19.59 5.09 10.12
C TYR A 87 -21.11 4.87 10.11
N LEU A 88 -21.78 5.34 11.17
CA LEU A 88 -23.17 4.97 11.46
C LEU A 88 -24.20 5.90 10.83
N ASP A 89 -24.11 7.21 11.02
CA ASP A 89 -24.99 8.22 10.40
C ASP A 89 -24.52 9.66 10.72
N MET A 90 -25.16 10.64 10.10
CA MET A 90 -25.01 12.05 10.42
C MET A 90 -26.15 12.47 11.36
N VAL A 91 -25.80 13.12 12.46
CA VAL A 91 -26.72 13.55 13.51
C VAL A 91 -26.75 15.08 13.56
N PRO A 92 -27.93 15.71 13.45
CA PRO A 92 -28.04 17.16 13.69
C PRO A 92 -27.85 17.46 15.17
N ILE A 93 -27.27 18.61 15.48
CA ILE A 93 -27.17 19.15 16.84
C ILE A 93 -27.98 20.43 16.86
N GLY A 94 -29.06 20.45 17.63
CA GLY A 94 -29.94 21.60 17.80
C GLY A 94 -29.79 22.24 19.19
N GLY A 95 -30.72 23.13 19.53
CA GLY A 95 -30.69 23.87 20.80
C GLY A 95 -29.88 25.15 20.70
N SER A 96 -29.18 25.50 21.78
CA SER A 96 -28.27 26.66 21.82
C SER A 96 -26.81 26.18 21.97
N PRO A 97 -25.80 27.01 21.65
CA PRO A 97 -24.40 26.64 21.88
C PRO A 97 -24.07 26.26 23.34
N ASP A 98 -24.80 26.82 24.31
CA ASP A 98 -24.58 26.54 25.73
C ASP A 98 -25.44 25.36 26.25
N ASP A 99 -26.47 24.97 25.49
CA ASP A 99 -27.36 23.85 25.78
C ASP A 99 -27.70 23.06 24.49
N PRO A 100 -26.71 22.34 23.91
CA PRO A 100 -26.89 21.59 22.68
C PRO A 100 -27.50 20.22 22.94
N ASP A 101 -28.32 19.75 22.00
CA ASP A 101 -28.95 18.42 22.05
C ASP A 101 -28.83 17.67 20.71
N PHE A 102 -28.46 16.39 20.77
CA PHE A 102 -28.32 15.54 19.60
C PHE A 102 -29.70 15.14 19.06
N GLY A 103 -29.91 15.29 17.76
CA GLY A 103 -31.18 15.02 17.10
C GLY A 103 -32.14 16.22 17.09
N ALA A 104 -31.91 17.23 17.94
CA ALA A 104 -32.75 18.42 18.01
C ALA A 104 -32.68 19.28 16.74
N ARG A 105 -33.76 20.05 16.48
CA ARG A 105 -33.89 20.95 15.33
C ARG A 105 -34.47 22.31 15.77
N PRO A 106 -34.18 23.42 15.05
CA PRO A 106 -33.29 23.52 13.89
C PRO A 106 -31.83 23.20 14.25
N ALA A 107 -31.10 22.60 13.32
CA ALA A 107 -29.70 22.24 13.55
C ALA A 107 -28.84 23.52 13.56
N ILE A 108 -28.04 23.68 14.61
CA ILE A 108 -26.99 24.69 14.71
C ILE A 108 -25.61 24.10 14.36
N GLU A 109 -25.48 22.77 14.37
CA GLU A 109 -24.29 22.03 13.94
C GLU A 109 -24.65 20.59 13.51
N TYR A 110 -23.70 19.88 12.89
CA TYR A 110 -23.81 18.46 12.54
C TYR A 110 -22.61 17.65 13.06
N ALA A 111 -22.86 16.37 13.37
CA ALA A 111 -21.83 15.42 13.72
C ALA A 111 -21.92 14.16 12.87
N VAL A 112 -20.79 13.59 12.49
CA VAL A 112 -20.70 12.20 12.04
C VAL A 112 -20.66 11.31 13.28
N ARG A 113 -21.68 10.48 13.47
CA ARG A 113 -21.72 9.48 14.55
C ARG A 113 -21.05 8.20 14.08
N MET A 114 -20.07 7.76 14.86
CA MET A 114 -19.23 6.62 14.57
C MET A 114 -19.26 5.62 15.72
N ARG A 115 -19.03 4.34 15.43
CA ARG A 115 -18.70 3.34 16.46
C ARG A 115 -17.27 3.56 16.90
N ARG A 116 -17.08 3.70 18.21
CA ARG A 116 -15.75 3.85 18.81
C ARG A 116 -14.99 2.53 18.74
N PHE A 117 -13.69 2.61 18.52
CA PHE A 117 -12.75 1.52 18.69
C PHE A 117 -11.57 1.98 19.56
N ALA A 118 -10.79 1.02 20.08
CA ALA A 118 -9.61 1.33 20.88
C ALA A 118 -8.48 1.85 19.97
N SER A 119 -7.87 2.98 20.33
CA SER A 119 -6.72 3.51 19.58
C SER A 119 -5.54 2.53 19.53
N ALA A 120 -5.40 1.67 20.55
CA ALA A 120 -4.42 0.61 20.59
C ALA A 120 -4.59 -0.46 19.49
N SER A 121 -5.74 -0.49 18.81
CA SER A 121 -6.04 -1.37 17.69
C SER A 121 -5.68 -0.78 16.32
N LEU A 122 -5.18 0.46 16.26
CA LEU A 122 -4.65 1.05 15.02
C LEU A 122 -3.41 0.28 14.56
N MET A 123 -3.25 0.08 13.25
CA MET A 123 -2.15 -0.74 12.72
C MET A 123 -0.78 -0.14 13.00
N ASP A 124 -0.62 1.18 13.03
CA ASP A 124 0.65 1.82 13.41
C ASP A 124 1.01 1.61 14.90
N GLU A 125 0.02 1.67 15.79
CA GLU A 125 0.16 1.36 17.22
C GLU A 125 0.45 -0.13 17.47
N LEU A 126 -0.18 -1.02 16.70
CA LEU A 126 0.08 -2.46 16.77
C LEU A 126 1.46 -2.81 16.22
N LEU A 127 1.89 -2.14 15.15
CA LEU A 127 3.21 -2.36 14.54
C LEU A 127 4.32 -1.97 15.53
N GLN A 128 4.20 -0.83 16.20
CA GLN A 128 5.14 -0.41 17.26
C GLN A 128 5.24 -1.39 18.45
N ARG A 129 4.25 -2.26 18.63
CA ARG A 129 4.20 -3.26 19.71
C ARG A 129 4.48 -4.68 19.20
N ASP A 130 4.94 -4.83 17.96
CA ASP A 130 5.19 -6.13 17.30
C ASP A 130 3.95 -7.05 17.30
N ARG A 131 2.76 -6.46 17.14
CA ARG A 131 1.47 -7.18 17.11
C ARG A 131 0.90 -7.37 15.72
N ILE A 132 1.57 -6.85 14.69
CA ILE A 132 1.23 -7.11 13.29
C ILE A 132 1.89 -8.41 12.85
N LEU A 133 1.08 -9.31 12.27
CA LEU A 133 1.50 -10.61 11.78
C LEU A 133 1.40 -10.62 10.24
N PRO A 134 2.13 -11.52 9.55
CA PRO A 134 2.10 -11.59 8.09
C PRO A 134 0.69 -11.72 7.48
N HIS A 135 -0.23 -12.43 8.15
CA HIS A 135 -1.60 -12.60 7.65
C HIS A 135 -2.43 -11.31 7.73
N HIS A 136 -2.15 -10.40 8.68
CA HIS A 136 -2.78 -9.08 8.69
C HIS A 136 -2.41 -8.28 7.44
N ILE A 137 -1.16 -8.39 6.99
CA ILE A 137 -0.68 -7.74 5.77
C ILE A 137 -1.32 -8.35 4.52
N ASP A 138 -1.46 -9.67 4.48
CA ASP A 138 -2.16 -10.34 3.37
C ASP A 138 -3.65 -9.96 3.32
N SER A 139 -4.32 -9.91 4.47
CA SER A 139 -5.72 -9.48 4.53
C SER A 139 -5.84 -8.01 4.08
N LEU A 140 -4.94 -7.14 4.52
CA LEU A 140 -4.92 -5.74 4.08
C LEU A 140 -4.75 -5.65 2.57
N ALA A 141 -3.82 -6.41 1.99
CA ALA A 141 -3.64 -6.46 0.54
C ALA A 141 -4.92 -6.87 -0.19
N ALA A 142 -5.61 -7.88 0.33
CA ALA A 142 -6.86 -8.36 -0.24
C ALA A 142 -8.00 -7.32 -0.10
N VAL A 143 -8.08 -6.60 1.02
CA VAL A 143 -9.01 -5.50 1.24
C VAL A 143 -8.75 -4.37 0.25
N ILE A 144 -7.50 -3.93 0.11
CA ILE A 144 -7.09 -2.85 -0.81
C ILE A 144 -7.38 -3.25 -2.26
N ALA A 145 -6.98 -4.44 -2.69
CA ALA A 145 -7.18 -4.89 -4.07
C ALA A 145 -8.67 -4.98 -4.43
N ARG A 146 -9.52 -5.52 -3.53
CA ARG A 146 -10.98 -5.54 -3.72
C ARG A 146 -11.57 -4.14 -3.74
N PHE A 147 -11.12 -3.27 -2.83
CA PHE A 147 -11.56 -1.89 -2.77
C PHE A 147 -11.25 -1.17 -4.09
N HIS A 148 -9.99 -1.17 -4.53
CA HIS A 148 -9.58 -0.56 -5.81
C HIS A 148 -10.41 -1.08 -6.98
N ALA A 149 -10.59 -2.40 -7.10
CA ALA A 149 -11.33 -3.03 -8.19
C ALA A 149 -12.80 -2.57 -8.25
N ALA A 150 -13.43 -2.31 -7.10
CA ALA A 150 -14.83 -1.88 -7.00
C ALA A 150 -15.05 -0.37 -7.17
N LEU A 151 -13.99 0.44 -7.14
CA LEU A 151 -14.09 1.90 -7.25
C LEU A 151 -14.42 2.37 -8.67
N PRO A 152 -15.17 3.49 -8.81
CA PRO A 152 -15.41 4.11 -10.10
C PRO A 152 -14.11 4.63 -10.69
N VAL A 153 -13.99 4.50 -12.02
CA VAL A 153 -12.92 5.12 -12.80
C VAL A 153 -13.21 6.62 -12.94
N ALA A 154 -12.15 7.44 -12.88
CA ALA A 154 -12.28 8.89 -13.09
C ALA A 154 -12.90 9.21 -14.45
N ASP A 155 -13.71 10.27 -14.50
CA ASP A 155 -14.24 10.79 -15.76
C ASP A 155 -13.06 11.13 -16.70
N PRO A 156 -13.01 10.59 -17.94
CA PRO A 156 -11.97 10.94 -18.90
C PRO A 156 -11.84 12.44 -19.19
N ALA A 157 -12.94 13.20 -19.04
CA ALA A 157 -12.94 14.66 -19.19
C ALA A 157 -12.37 15.40 -17.97
N SER A 158 -12.25 14.74 -16.82
CA SER A 158 -11.63 15.33 -15.62
C SER A 158 -10.10 15.41 -15.78
N THR A 159 -9.49 16.33 -15.04
CA THR A 159 -8.03 16.46 -14.97
C THR A 159 -7.38 15.55 -13.92
N PHE A 160 -8.18 14.80 -13.16
CA PHE A 160 -7.70 13.96 -12.07
C PHE A 160 -6.70 12.92 -12.55
N GLY A 161 -5.63 12.73 -11.77
CA GLY A 161 -4.54 11.81 -12.09
C GLY A 161 -3.75 12.11 -13.37
N SER A 162 -4.00 13.25 -14.05
CA SER A 162 -3.14 13.68 -15.16
C SER A 162 -1.73 13.97 -14.66
N ALA A 163 -0.74 13.78 -15.52
CA ALA A 163 0.66 14.02 -15.17
C ALA A 163 0.88 15.45 -14.66
N ALA A 164 0.20 16.43 -15.26
CA ALA A 164 0.26 17.83 -14.84
C ALA A 164 -0.33 18.06 -13.43
N THR A 165 -1.43 17.38 -13.10
CA THR A 165 -2.04 17.49 -11.76
C THR A 165 -1.18 16.84 -10.70
N VAL A 166 -0.59 15.68 -11.02
CA VAL A 166 0.36 14.98 -10.15
C VAL A 166 1.59 15.86 -9.88
N ASP A 167 2.22 16.39 -10.93
CA ASP A 167 3.39 17.27 -10.80
C ASP A 167 3.10 18.51 -9.95
N THR A 168 1.99 19.19 -10.22
CA THR A 168 1.57 20.37 -9.45
C THR A 168 1.45 20.04 -7.96
N ALA A 169 0.80 18.93 -7.61
CA ALA A 169 0.63 18.52 -6.22
C ALA A 169 1.97 18.18 -5.54
N VAL A 170 2.89 17.56 -6.28
CA VAL A 170 4.23 17.20 -5.77
C VAL A 170 5.07 18.46 -5.56
N MET A 171 5.13 19.35 -6.55
CA MET A 171 5.92 20.58 -6.48
C MET A 171 5.43 21.51 -5.37
N GLN A 172 4.12 21.59 -5.15
CA GLN A 172 3.55 22.35 -4.04
C GLN A 172 4.08 21.89 -2.67
N ASN A 173 4.36 20.60 -2.49
CA ASN A 173 4.95 20.11 -1.24
C ASN A 173 6.34 20.69 -1.00
N TYR A 174 7.19 20.76 -2.02
CA TYR A 174 8.53 21.35 -1.90
C TYR A 174 8.48 22.85 -1.64
N THR A 175 7.58 23.58 -2.31
CA THR A 175 7.34 25.01 -2.02
C THR A 175 6.97 25.22 -0.55
N GLN A 176 6.03 24.43 -0.02
CA GLN A 176 5.61 24.53 1.38
C GLN A 176 6.73 24.13 2.36
N LEU A 177 7.49 23.07 2.06
CA LEU A 177 8.63 22.65 2.88
C LEU A 177 9.72 23.73 3.00
N ARG A 178 10.02 24.46 1.91
CA ARG A 178 10.97 25.61 1.96
C ARG A 178 10.50 26.76 2.83
N LEU A 179 9.18 26.95 2.94
CA LEU A 179 8.62 27.97 3.82
C LEU A 179 8.73 27.56 5.29
N LEU A 180 8.64 26.27 5.58
CA LEU A 180 8.64 25.74 6.96
C LEU A 180 10.06 25.46 7.49
N LEU A 181 10.96 24.95 6.65
CA LEU A 181 12.33 24.61 7.03
C LEU A 181 13.31 25.72 6.63
N LYS A 182 13.94 26.34 7.64
CA LYS A 182 14.84 27.49 7.44
C LYS A 182 16.33 27.17 7.49
N GLY A 183 16.71 25.98 7.97
CA GLY A 183 18.12 25.56 8.06
C GLY A 183 18.77 25.43 6.68
N SER A 184 20.07 25.77 6.57
CA SER A 184 20.80 25.66 5.30
C SER A 184 20.83 24.21 4.77
N ALA A 185 21.16 23.25 5.64
CA ALA A 185 21.17 21.82 5.29
C ALA A 185 19.78 21.31 4.86
N ASP A 186 18.70 21.77 5.51
CA ASP A 186 17.34 21.39 5.13
C ASP A 186 16.99 21.90 3.72
N ARG A 187 17.40 23.13 3.37
CA ARG A 187 17.15 23.70 2.04
C ARG A 187 17.93 22.98 0.94
N GLU A 188 19.17 22.60 1.21
CA GLU A 188 19.99 21.82 0.28
C GLU A 188 19.38 20.44 0.04
N ALA A 189 18.97 19.75 1.11
CA ALA A 189 18.28 18.47 1.02
C ALA A 189 16.97 18.55 0.23
N ILE A 190 16.15 19.59 0.46
CA ILE A 190 14.92 19.83 -0.29
C ILE A 190 15.22 20.05 -1.78
N SER A 191 16.19 20.90 -2.12
CA SER A 191 16.51 21.20 -3.52
C SER A 191 17.05 19.98 -4.27
N ALA A 192 17.92 19.18 -3.64
CA ALA A 192 18.40 17.93 -4.23
C ALA A 192 17.26 16.91 -4.44
N LEU A 193 16.35 16.80 -3.46
CA LEU A 193 15.22 15.89 -3.54
C LEU A 193 14.18 16.33 -4.60
N GLU A 194 13.92 17.63 -4.72
CA GLU A 194 13.04 18.15 -5.77
C GLU A 194 13.61 17.90 -7.16
N ALA A 195 14.91 18.15 -7.36
CA ALA A 195 15.56 17.86 -8.65
C ALA A 195 15.48 16.37 -9.00
N ALA A 196 15.71 15.47 -8.03
CA ALA A 196 15.57 14.03 -8.24
C ALA A 196 14.11 13.63 -8.55
N SER A 197 13.14 14.26 -7.89
CA SER A 197 11.71 13.98 -8.12
C SER A 197 11.24 14.49 -9.49
N GLN A 198 11.75 15.63 -9.95
CA GLN A 198 11.50 16.15 -11.30
C GLN A 198 12.11 15.25 -12.38
N ALA A 199 13.31 14.71 -12.14
CA ALA A 199 13.93 13.75 -13.05
C ALA A 199 13.09 12.46 -13.15
N GLU A 200 12.69 11.87 -12.02
CA GLU A 200 11.83 10.67 -12.02
C GLU A 200 10.45 10.96 -12.64
N PHE A 201 9.88 12.15 -12.40
CA PHE A 201 8.63 12.58 -13.02
C PHE A 201 8.73 12.61 -14.55
N ALA A 202 9.85 13.09 -15.10
CA ALA A 202 10.04 13.15 -16.54
C ALA A 202 9.97 11.76 -17.19
N GLU A 203 10.55 10.75 -16.53
CA GLU A 203 10.47 9.34 -16.96
C GLU A 203 9.05 8.76 -16.80
N CYS A 204 8.33 9.17 -15.75
CA CYS A 204 6.98 8.67 -15.45
C CYS A 204 5.85 9.37 -16.24
N LYS A 205 6.13 10.52 -16.87
CA LYS A 205 5.10 11.42 -17.41
C LYS A 205 4.12 10.73 -18.36
N GLU A 206 4.64 9.99 -19.35
CA GLU A 206 3.80 9.27 -20.31
C GLU A 206 3.06 8.11 -19.65
N ILE A 207 3.66 7.49 -18.64
CA ILE A 207 3.08 6.37 -17.90
C ILE A 207 1.87 6.85 -17.08
N PHE A 208 1.92 8.02 -16.46
CA PHE A 208 0.74 8.59 -15.78
C PHE A 208 -0.45 8.76 -16.73
N GLU A 209 -0.24 9.30 -17.93
CA GLU A 209 -1.32 9.47 -18.90
C GLU A 209 -1.83 8.11 -19.42
N GLN A 210 -0.95 7.15 -19.65
CA GLN A 210 -1.35 5.78 -20.02
C GLN A 210 -2.18 5.13 -18.93
N ARG A 211 -1.76 5.24 -17.66
CA ARG A 211 -2.47 4.68 -16.51
C ARG A 211 -3.85 5.33 -16.32
N ARG A 212 -3.93 6.64 -16.48
CA ARG A 212 -5.20 7.38 -16.52
C ARG A 212 -6.12 6.87 -17.63
N ALA A 213 -5.62 6.72 -18.85
CA ALA A 213 -6.39 6.20 -19.98
C ALA A 213 -6.85 4.74 -19.79
N GLN A 214 -6.08 3.93 -19.05
CA GLN A 214 -6.39 2.54 -18.72
C GLN A 214 -7.33 2.39 -17.50
N GLY A 215 -7.74 3.50 -16.88
CA GLY A 215 -8.69 3.50 -15.77
C GLY A 215 -8.10 3.15 -14.40
N PHE A 216 -6.81 3.39 -14.21
CA PHE A 216 -6.14 3.24 -12.91
C PHE A 216 -6.35 4.44 -11.97
N VAL A 217 -6.86 5.56 -12.47
CA VAL A 217 -7.27 6.71 -11.64
C VAL A 217 -8.70 6.49 -11.16
N ARG A 218 -8.89 6.40 -9.84
CA ARG A 218 -10.16 6.02 -9.20
C ARG A 218 -10.45 6.88 -7.97
N GLU A 219 -11.68 6.87 -7.45
CA GLU A 219 -12.06 7.58 -6.20
C GLU A 219 -11.57 6.83 -4.95
N CYS A 220 -10.25 6.73 -4.80
CA CYS A 220 -9.50 6.09 -3.71
C CYS A 220 -9.83 6.64 -2.30
N HIS A 221 -9.11 6.17 -1.29
CA HIS A 221 -9.13 6.70 0.08
C HIS A 221 -8.42 8.07 0.21
N GLY A 222 -7.33 8.25 -0.54
CA GLY A 222 -6.52 9.48 -0.56
C GLY A 222 -5.52 9.64 0.59
N ASP A 223 -5.75 8.98 1.73
CA ASP A 223 -4.86 9.02 2.92
C ASP A 223 -4.65 7.65 3.58
N LEU A 224 -4.39 6.61 2.78
CA LEU A 224 -4.30 5.22 3.24
C LEU A 224 -2.92 4.89 3.86
N HIS A 225 -2.63 5.47 5.01
CA HIS A 225 -1.45 5.14 5.84
C HIS A 225 -1.85 4.29 7.06
N LEU A 226 -0.89 3.69 7.78
CA LEU A 226 -1.20 2.72 8.85
C LEU A 226 -2.04 3.29 10.00
N GLY A 227 -1.86 4.58 10.33
CA GLY A 227 -2.71 5.26 11.31
C GLY A 227 -4.19 5.44 10.91
N ASN A 228 -4.54 5.18 9.66
CA ASN A 228 -5.90 5.21 9.12
C ASN A 228 -6.41 3.79 8.80
N ILE A 229 -5.82 2.79 9.46
CA ILE A 229 -6.26 1.39 9.36
C ILE A 229 -6.34 0.82 10.78
N VAL A 230 -7.49 0.24 11.13
CA VAL A 230 -7.73 -0.39 12.43
C VAL A 230 -7.96 -1.89 12.27
N LEU A 231 -7.43 -2.71 13.19
CA LEU A 231 -7.81 -4.12 13.25
C LEU A 231 -9.09 -4.31 14.08
N ILE A 232 -10.16 -4.78 13.45
CA ILE A 232 -11.44 -5.11 14.10
C ILE A 232 -11.71 -6.59 13.87
N GLY A 233 -11.69 -7.38 14.95
CA GLY A 233 -11.89 -8.82 14.84
C GLY A 233 -10.82 -9.51 13.98
N ASP A 234 -9.56 -9.08 14.12
CA ASP A 234 -8.39 -9.53 13.33
C ASP A 234 -8.37 -9.09 11.86
N GLU A 235 -9.37 -8.33 11.40
CA GLU A 235 -9.46 -7.85 10.02
C GLU A 235 -9.08 -6.36 9.91
N PRO A 236 -8.24 -5.97 8.93
CA PRO A 236 -7.88 -4.58 8.70
C PRO A 236 -9.02 -3.80 8.03
N VAL A 237 -9.37 -2.67 8.65
CA VAL A 237 -10.46 -1.80 8.23
C VAL A 237 -9.90 -0.39 7.98
N PRO A 238 -9.72 0.03 6.72
CA PRO A 238 -9.41 1.41 6.36
C PRO A 238 -10.53 2.38 6.75
N PHE A 239 -10.18 3.50 7.39
CA PHE A 239 -11.11 4.53 7.83
C PHE A 239 -10.47 5.93 7.70
N ASP A 240 -11.28 6.98 7.80
CA ASP A 240 -10.89 8.40 7.67
C ASP A 240 -10.40 8.82 6.27
N CYS A 241 -11.15 8.40 5.23
CA CYS A 241 -10.98 8.82 3.84
C CYS A 241 -11.14 10.33 3.68
N ILE A 242 -10.31 10.97 2.84
CA ILE A 242 -10.37 12.42 2.58
C ILE A 242 -11.69 12.80 1.88
N GLU A 243 -12.55 13.52 2.60
CA GLU A 243 -13.84 13.99 2.11
C GLU A 243 -13.78 15.35 1.40
N PHE A 244 -12.85 16.21 1.80
CA PHE A 244 -12.91 17.64 1.48
C PHE A 244 -12.29 18.06 0.15
N ASN A 245 -11.36 17.29 -0.40
CA ASN A 245 -10.71 17.63 -1.65
C ASN A 245 -10.71 16.43 -2.60
N PRO A 246 -11.57 16.44 -3.64
CA PRO A 246 -11.64 15.37 -4.63
C PRO A 246 -10.29 15.07 -5.28
N ALA A 247 -9.43 16.06 -5.53
CA ALA A 247 -8.13 15.84 -6.17
C ALA A 247 -7.15 15.01 -5.32
N LEU A 248 -7.39 14.92 -4.00
CA LEU A 248 -6.57 14.09 -3.10
C LEU A 248 -7.04 12.63 -3.04
N ARG A 249 -8.25 12.32 -3.55
CA ARG A 249 -8.82 10.97 -3.57
C ARG A 249 -9.08 10.42 -4.97
N TRP A 250 -9.23 11.27 -5.98
CA TRP A 250 -9.24 10.84 -7.39
C TRP A 250 -7.80 10.71 -7.88
N ILE A 251 -7.18 9.61 -7.50
CA ILE A 251 -5.75 9.36 -7.66
C ILE A 251 -5.52 7.99 -8.32
N ASP A 252 -4.30 7.76 -8.75
CA ASP A 252 -3.86 6.45 -9.24
C ASP A 252 -3.90 5.43 -8.09
N VAL A 253 -4.42 4.23 -8.34
CA VAL A 253 -4.43 3.13 -7.34
C VAL A 253 -3.03 2.74 -6.85
N MET A 254 -1.98 2.96 -7.65
CA MET A 254 -0.60 2.76 -7.22
C MET A 254 -0.12 3.87 -6.28
N ASP A 255 -0.62 5.10 -6.43
CA ASP A 255 -0.37 6.20 -5.48
C ASP A 255 -1.01 5.92 -4.11
N GLU A 256 -2.25 5.41 -4.11
CA GLU A 256 -2.92 4.96 -2.89
C GLU A 256 -2.14 3.83 -2.20
N LEU A 257 -1.75 2.78 -2.94
CA LEU A 257 -0.99 1.66 -2.40
C LEU A 257 0.39 2.09 -1.89
N ALA A 258 1.08 2.98 -2.62
CA ALA A 258 2.38 3.51 -2.23
C ALA A 258 2.34 4.20 -0.87
N PHE A 259 1.20 4.74 -0.44
CA PHE A 259 1.10 5.38 0.87
C PHE A 259 1.29 4.39 2.02
N SER A 260 0.60 3.25 1.99
CA SER A 260 0.78 2.18 3.00
C SER A 260 2.17 1.54 2.92
N VAL A 261 2.67 1.29 1.71
CA VAL A 261 4.03 0.74 1.50
C VAL A 261 5.09 1.69 2.05
N MET A 262 5.01 2.98 1.75
CA MET A 262 5.93 4.00 2.27
C MET A 262 5.87 4.09 3.79
N ASP A 263 4.68 4.00 4.39
CA ASP A 263 4.52 4.10 5.85
C ASP A 263 5.14 2.90 6.59
N LEU A 264 5.13 1.70 5.98
CA LEU A 264 5.85 0.51 6.46
C LEU A 264 7.37 0.67 6.29
N LEU A 265 7.84 1.13 5.13
CA LEU A 265 9.26 1.39 4.86
C LEU A 265 9.85 2.47 5.80
N HIS A 266 9.05 3.47 6.19
CA HIS A 266 9.45 4.52 7.13
C HIS A 266 9.68 4.00 8.55
N ARG A 267 8.97 2.92 8.92
CA ARG A 267 9.06 2.26 10.23
C ARG A 267 10.01 1.07 10.23
N ASP A 268 10.85 0.95 9.20
CA ASP A 268 11.84 -0.12 9.04
C ASP A 268 11.23 -1.54 9.00
N HIS A 269 10.02 -1.66 8.47
CA HIS A 269 9.32 -2.94 8.22
C HIS A 269 9.24 -3.25 6.72
N ASP A 270 10.39 -3.29 6.06
CA ASP A 270 10.53 -3.61 4.64
C ASP A 270 9.85 -4.95 4.29
N GLU A 271 9.94 -5.96 5.16
CA GLU A 271 9.33 -7.28 4.97
C GLU A 271 7.81 -7.22 4.82
N PHE A 272 7.15 -6.29 5.52
CA PHE A 272 5.71 -6.08 5.39
C PHE A 272 5.38 -5.17 4.22
N ALA A 273 6.21 -4.16 3.94
CA ALA A 273 6.03 -3.27 2.79
C ALA A 273 6.02 -4.06 1.47
N TRP A 274 7.02 -4.91 1.27
CA TRP A 274 7.17 -5.71 0.05
C TRP A 274 6.17 -6.86 -0.02
N ARG A 275 5.74 -7.41 1.13
CA ARG A 275 4.64 -8.39 1.19
C ARG A 275 3.33 -7.75 0.75
N LEU A 276 2.98 -6.58 1.29
CA LEU A 276 1.75 -5.84 0.95
C LEU A 276 1.69 -5.56 -0.55
N LEU A 277 2.75 -4.96 -1.09
CA LEU A 277 2.83 -4.60 -2.51
C LEU A 277 2.64 -5.84 -3.40
N ASN A 278 3.42 -6.90 -3.17
CA ASN A 278 3.35 -8.10 -4.00
C ASN A 278 1.99 -8.81 -3.89
N ALA A 279 1.41 -8.90 -2.69
CA ALA A 279 0.08 -9.49 -2.52
C ALA A 279 -0.99 -8.69 -3.28
N CYS A 280 -0.92 -7.35 -3.28
CA CYS A 280 -1.80 -6.50 -4.10
C CYS A 280 -1.60 -6.74 -5.60
N LEU A 281 -0.36 -6.79 -6.06
CA LEU A 281 -0.02 -7.02 -7.48
C LEU A 281 -0.48 -8.38 -7.98
N GLU A 282 -0.30 -9.43 -7.18
CA GLU A 282 -0.71 -10.78 -7.58
C GLU A 282 -2.24 -10.87 -7.70
N VAL A 283 -3.00 -10.11 -6.91
CA VAL A 283 -4.47 -10.02 -7.06
C VAL A 283 -4.85 -9.13 -8.24
N SER A 284 -4.34 -7.90 -8.31
CA SER A 284 -4.77 -6.89 -9.29
C SER A 284 -4.22 -7.14 -10.70
N GLY A 285 -3.00 -7.67 -10.81
CA GLY A 285 -2.23 -7.78 -12.05
C GLY A 285 -1.60 -6.48 -12.52
N ASP A 286 -1.65 -5.43 -11.69
CA ASP A 286 -1.14 -4.10 -12.02
C ASP A 286 0.40 -3.99 -11.90
N TYR A 287 1.11 -4.92 -12.54
CA TYR A 287 2.57 -4.88 -12.61
C TYR A 287 3.07 -3.64 -13.36
N GLY A 288 2.26 -3.06 -14.26
CA GLY A 288 2.58 -1.81 -14.95
C GLY A 288 2.72 -0.61 -14.01
N GLY A 289 2.01 -0.61 -12.87
CA GLY A 289 2.12 0.45 -11.86
C GLY A 289 3.48 0.54 -11.18
N ILE A 290 4.28 -0.53 -11.20
CA ILE A 290 5.63 -0.51 -10.63
C ILE A 290 6.53 0.55 -11.29
N ALA A 291 6.29 0.87 -12.57
CA ALA A 291 7.04 1.90 -13.27
C ALA A 291 6.89 3.30 -12.66
N VAL A 292 5.82 3.56 -11.89
CA VAL A 292 5.58 4.85 -11.20
C VAL A 292 5.73 4.76 -9.67
N LEU A 293 6.01 3.56 -9.14
CA LEU A 293 6.03 3.32 -7.69
C LEU A 293 7.09 4.16 -6.97
N ARG A 294 8.31 4.29 -7.50
CA ARG A 294 9.38 5.06 -6.84
C ARG A 294 8.98 6.52 -6.66
N PHE A 295 8.41 7.10 -7.71
CA PHE A 295 7.89 8.46 -7.68
C PHE A 295 6.82 8.61 -6.60
N TYR A 296 5.84 7.71 -6.55
CA TYR A 296 4.77 7.78 -5.55
C TYR A 296 5.25 7.54 -4.12
N LEU A 297 6.20 6.62 -3.87
CA LEU A 297 6.82 6.44 -2.56
C LEU A 297 7.50 7.73 -2.08
N ALA A 298 8.27 8.39 -2.96
CA ALA A 298 8.94 9.66 -2.65
C ALA A 298 7.95 10.81 -2.44
N TYR A 299 6.91 10.89 -3.28
CA TYR A 299 5.83 11.85 -3.15
C TYR A 299 5.11 11.71 -1.80
N ARG A 300 4.66 10.50 -1.44
CA ARG A 300 3.94 10.25 -0.19
C ARG A 300 4.82 10.47 1.05
N ALA A 301 6.10 10.11 0.98
CA ALA A 301 7.07 10.49 2.01
C ALA A 301 7.18 12.01 2.16
N THR A 302 7.25 12.75 1.05
CA THR A 302 7.32 14.23 1.07
C THR A 302 6.02 14.86 1.62
N VAL A 303 4.85 14.28 1.35
CA VAL A 303 3.58 14.68 1.98
C VAL A 303 3.66 14.54 3.50
N ARG A 304 4.14 13.39 4.01
CA ARG A 304 4.30 13.18 5.48
C ARG A 304 5.37 14.08 6.10
N ALA A 305 6.45 14.36 5.38
CA ALA A 305 7.45 15.33 5.80
C ALA A 305 6.81 16.70 6.01
N LYS A 306 6.05 17.16 5.02
CA LYS A 306 5.32 18.44 5.06
C LYS A 306 4.34 18.53 6.21
N VAL A 307 3.51 17.49 6.43
CA VAL A 307 2.58 17.44 7.55
C VAL A 307 3.33 17.53 8.89
N SER A 308 4.45 16.82 9.03
CA SER A 308 5.28 16.88 10.23
C SER A 308 5.89 18.26 10.46
N ALA A 309 6.33 18.94 9.40
CA ALA A 309 6.84 20.31 9.46
C ALA A 309 5.76 21.32 9.84
N ILE A 310 4.54 21.19 9.31
CA ILE A 310 3.39 22.03 9.67
C ILE A 310 3.08 21.88 11.17
N ARG A 311 2.98 20.64 11.65
CA ARG A 311 2.75 20.36 13.08
C ARG A 311 3.85 20.97 13.95
N ALA A 312 5.11 20.90 13.53
CA ALA A 312 6.23 21.52 14.24
C ALA A 312 6.27 23.06 14.20
N GLY A 313 5.51 23.68 13.30
CA GLY A 313 5.41 25.14 13.15
C GLY A 313 4.33 25.80 14.01
N GLN A 314 3.50 25.03 14.70
CA GLN A 314 2.41 25.55 15.54
C GLN A 314 2.96 26.33 16.75
N THR A 315 2.23 27.39 17.14
CA THR A 315 2.67 28.36 18.16
C THR A 315 2.62 27.83 19.60
N ASP A 316 1.77 26.83 19.87
CA ASP A 316 1.45 26.37 21.23
C ASP A 316 2.00 24.97 21.57
N ILE A 317 3.01 24.50 20.83
CA ILE A 317 3.64 23.20 21.08
C ILE A 317 4.91 23.35 21.91
N SER A 318 5.20 22.34 22.73
CA SER A 318 6.45 22.30 23.50
C SER A 318 7.68 22.25 22.59
N ARG A 319 8.81 22.75 23.09
CA ARG A 319 10.10 22.67 22.38
C ARG A 319 10.44 21.22 21.99
N GLN A 320 10.11 20.26 22.85
CA GLN A 320 10.31 18.84 22.59
C GLN A 320 9.42 18.35 21.44
N ALA A 321 8.12 18.67 21.46
CA ALA A 321 7.20 18.30 20.40
C ALA A 321 7.62 18.89 19.04
N ARG A 322 8.10 20.14 19.04
CA ARG A 322 8.68 20.79 17.87
C ARG A 322 9.92 20.05 17.34
N ALA A 323 10.84 19.68 18.22
CA ALA A 323 12.05 18.94 17.84
C ALA A 323 11.70 17.55 17.27
N THR A 324 10.76 16.83 17.90
CA THR A 324 10.26 15.54 17.40
C THR A 324 9.60 15.68 16.02
N GLY A 325 8.77 16.70 15.80
CA GLY A 325 8.13 16.94 14.50
C GLY A 325 9.12 17.27 13.38
N LEU A 326 10.16 18.06 13.68
CA LEU A 326 11.24 18.34 12.73
C LEU A 326 12.12 17.11 12.44
N ALA A 327 12.39 16.28 13.45
CA ALA A 327 13.10 15.01 13.25
C ALA A 327 12.29 14.06 12.38
N ALA A 328 10.99 13.91 12.64
CA ALA A 328 10.07 13.14 11.81
C ALA A 328 10.06 13.66 10.36
N CYS A 329 9.96 14.98 10.17
CA CYS A 329 10.04 15.60 8.85
C CYS A 329 11.31 15.18 8.09
N ARG A 330 12.48 15.31 8.73
CA ARG A 330 13.77 14.96 8.11
C ARG A 330 13.89 13.47 7.80
N SER A 331 13.36 12.60 8.66
CA SER A 331 13.35 11.15 8.42
C SER A 331 12.54 10.78 7.17
N TYR A 332 11.40 11.44 6.94
CA TYR A 332 10.61 11.24 5.72
C TYR A 332 11.33 11.76 4.46
N LEU A 333 12.02 12.91 4.54
CA LEU A 333 12.85 13.40 3.42
C LEU A 333 13.99 12.42 3.09
N ALA A 334 14.60 11.82 4.12
CA ALA A 334 15.62 10.79 3.93
C ALA A 334 15.05 9.53 3.26
N LEU A 335 13.84 9.10 3.65
CA LEU A 335 13.14 7.99 3.00
C LEU A 335 12.82 8.28 1.53
N ALA A 336 12.30 9.47 1.22
CA ALA A 336 12.01 9.87 -0.16
C ALA A 336 13.26 9.78 -1.04
N ARG A 337 14.39 10.29 -0.54
CA ARG A 337 15.70 10.17 -1.21
C ARG A 337 16.14 8.72 -1.37
N ARG A 338 15.95 7.86 -0.35
CA ARG A 338 16.26 6.43 -0.43
C ARG A 338 15.46 5.74 -1.54
N CYS A 339 14.16 6.02 -1.64
CA CYS A 339 13.28 5.43 -2.65
C CYS A 339 13.69 5.83 -4.08
N LEU A 340 13.98 7.11 -4.31
CA LEU A 340 14.42 7.59 -5.64
C LEU A 340 15.80 7.07 -6.05
N ALA A 341 16.68 6.80 -5.09
CA ALA A 341 18.02 6.26 -5.38
C ALA A 341 18.03 4.74 -5.66
N GLN A 342 16.90 4.05 -5.50
CA GLN A 342 16.84 2.59 -5.59
C GLN A 342 16.59 2.13 -7.03
N TYR A 343 17.67 2.02 -7.80
CA TYR A 343 17.68 1.41 -9.13
C TYR A 343 18.65 0.22 -9.13
N ARG A 344 18.12 -1.00 -8.89
CA ARG A 344 18.91 -2.23 -8.76
C ARG A 344 18.21 -3.40 -9.44
N PRO A 345 17.99 -3.34 -10.77
CA PRO A 345 17.34 -4.42 -11.48
C PRO A 345 18.22 -5.67 -11.47
N ALA A 346 17.61 -6.81 -11.19
CA ALA A 346 18.25 -8.11 -11.19
C ALA A 346 17.17 -9.16 -11.40
N LEU A 347 17.50 -10.28 -12.05
CA LEU A 347 16.53 -11.33 -12.38
C LEU A 347 16.87 -12.62 -11.65
N ILE A 348 15.90 -13.12 -10.90
CA ILE A 348 15.96 -14.42 -10.23
C ILE A 348 14.86 -15.29 -10.85
N ILE A 349 15.22 -16.48 -11.31
CA ILE A 349 14.25 -17.53 -11.61
C ILE A 349 14.34 -18.62 -10.55
N THR A 350 13.20 -19.13 -10.10
CA THR A 350 13.19 -20.34 -9.27
C THR A 350 13.42 -21.57 -10.14
N HIS A 351 13.87 -22.68 -9.55
CA HIS A 351 14.00 -23.96 -10.24
C HIS A 351 13.67 -25.07 -9.26
N GLY A 352 12.63 -25.86 -9.54
CA GLY A 352 12.25 -26.96 -8.65
C GLY A 352 10.87 -27.54 -8.93
N LEU A 353 10.69 -28.79 -8.51
CA LEU A 353 9.44 -29.53 -8.68
C LEU A 353 8.29 -28.92 -7.85
N PRO A 354 7.02 -29.23 -8.16
CA PRO A 354 5.92 -28.92 -7.25
C PRO A 354 6.22 -29.46 -5.84
N GLY A 355 5.97 -28.64 -4.81
CA GLY A 355 6.23 -29.01 -3.41
C GLY A 355 7.64 -28.72 -2.91
N SER A 356 8.57 -28.31 -3.79
CA SER A 356 9.96 -28.03 -3.41
C SER A 356 10.16 -26.70 -2.66
N GLY A 357 9.09 -26.03 -2.22
CA GLY A 357 9.17 -24.79 -1.45
C GLY A 357 9.52 -23.52 -2.24
N LYS A 358 9.35 -23.51 -3.58
CA LYS A 358 9.63 -22.32 -4.42
C LYS A 358 8.91 -21.05 -3.93
N THR A 359 7.62 -21.16 -3.67
CA THR A 359 6.81 -20.02 -3.20
C THR A 359 7.18 -19.58 -1.79
N THR A 360 7.61 -20.51 -0.93
CA THR A 360 8.13 -20.18 0.41
C THR A 360 9.45 -19.40 0.30
N PHE A 361 10.38 -19.87 -0.54
CA PHE A 361 11.62 -19.16 -0.82
C PHE A 361 11.36 -17.79 -1.44
N SER A 362 10.55 -17.72 -2.51
CA SER A 362 10.28 -16.47 -3.22
C SER A 362 9.59 -15.44 -2.33
N GLN A 363 8.76 -15.89 -1.38
CA GLN A 363 8.15 -15.03 -0.37
C GLN A 363 9.17 -14.43 0.60
N LEU A 364 10.17 -15.19 1.04
CA LEU A 364 11.22 -14.62 1.88
C LEU A 364 12.16 -13.71 1.07
N ALA A 365 12.52 -14.13 -0.14
CA ALA A 365 13.40 -13.38 -1.03
C ALA A 365 12.83 -12.00 -1.37
N LEU A 366 11.54 -11.90 -1.72
CA LEU A 366 10.92 -10.61 -2.03
C LEU A 366 10.93 -9.66 -0.82
N GLN A 367 10.78 -10.20 0.39
CA GLN A 367 10.75 -9.43 1.64
C GLN A 367 12.13 -8.86 1.99
N GLN A 368 13.18 -9.66 1.82
CA GLN A 368 14.56 -9.26 2.14
C GLN A 368 15.18 -8.35 1.09
N MET A 369 14.81 -8.51 -0.19
CA MET A 369 15.48 -7.85 -1.30
C MET A 369 14.71 -6.66 -1.88
N GLY A 370 13.45 -6.48 -1.46
CA GLY A 370 12.54 -5.54 -2.11
C GLY A 370 12.25 -5.91 -3.56
N ALA A 371 12.08 -7.20 -3.83
CA ALA A 371 11.85 -7.72 -5.18
C ALA A 371 10.36 -7.75 -5.53
N ILE A 372 10.06 -7.70 -6.82
CA ILE A 372 8.72 -7.94 -7.36
C ILE A 372 8.64 -9.38 -7.86
N ARG A 373 7.69 -10.14 -7.33
CA ARG A 373 7.45 -11.53 -7.69
C ARG A 373 6.36 -11.64 -8.75
N ILE A 374 6.65 -12.44 -9.78
CA ILE A 374 5.67 -12.90 -10.76
C ILE A 374 5.51 -14.40 -10.60
N ARG A 375 4.30 -14.89 -10.38
CA ARG A 375 4.01 -16.32 -10.21
C ARG A 375 3.37 -16.89 -11.45
N SER A 376 3.98 -17.95 -12.00
CA SER A 376 3.46 -18.66 -13.17
C SER A 376 2.03 -19.16 -13.01
N ASP A 377 1.69 -19.75 -11.87
CA ASP A 377 0.34 -20.28 -11.60
C ASP A 377 -0.72 -19.15 -11.54
N VAL A 378 -0.36 -17.98 -11.02
CA VAL A 378 -1.26 -16.82 -10.94
C VAL A 378 -1.50 -16.22 -12.33
N GLU A 379 -0.44 -15.97 -13.08
CA GLU A 379 -0.56 -15.39 -14.42
C GLU A 379 -1.18 -16.37 -15.42
N ARG A 380 -0.96 -17.68 -15.25
CA ARG A 380 -1.67 -18.71 -16.00
C ARG A 380 -3.17 -18.60 -15.77
N LYS A 381 -3.64 -18.59 -14.51
CA LYS A 381 -5.08 -18.42 -14.21
C LYS A 381 -5.64 -17.13 -14.79
N ARG A 382 -4.91 -16.01 -14.65
CA ARG A 382 -5.29 -14.70 -15.20
C ARG A 382 -5.48 -14.74 -16.72
N LEU A 383 -4.61 -15.41 -17.47
CA LEU A 383 -4.71 -15.55 -18.93
C LEU A 383 -5.99 -16.30 -19.38
N PHE A 384 -6.62 -17.05 -18.48
CA PHE A 384 -7.87 -17.78 -18.72
C PHE A 384 -9.07 -17.17 -17.98
N GLY A 385 -8.92 -15.95 -17.43
CA GLY A 385 -10.02 -15.21 -16.78
C GLY A 385 -10.39 -15.74 -15.38
N LEU A 386 -9.54 -16.57 -14.78
CA LEU A 386 -9.76 -17.13 -13.44
C LEU A 386 -9.14 -16.24 -12.36
N GLY A 387 -9.78 -16.22 -11.18
CA GLY A 387 -9.17 -15.66 -9.98
C GLY A 387 -7.96 -16.46 -9.51
N MET A 388 -7.02 -15.84 -8.80
CA MET A 388 -5.80 -16.49 -8.30
C MET A 388 -6.05 -17.81 -7.55
N LEU A 389 -7.09 -17.83 -6.70
CA LEU A 389 -7.45 -18.99 -5.87
C LEU A 389 -8.57 -19.82 -6.49
N GLU A 390 -9.09 -19.43 -7.66
CA GLU A 390 -10.14 -20.17 -8.35
C GLU A 390 -9.57 -21.45 -8.98
N SER A 391 -10.33 -22.55 -8.94
CA SER A 391 -9.86 -23.82 -9.49
C SER A 391 -9.82 -23.79 -11.01
N SER A 392 -8.73 -24.27 -11.62
CA SER A 392 -8.65 -24.42 -13.08
C SER A 392 -9.71 -25.36 -13.68
N ARG A 393 -10.27 -26.26 -12.86
CA ARG A 393 -11.36 -27.16 -13.25
C ARG A 393 -12.66 -26.43 -13.61
N SER A 394 -12.83 -25.16 -13.21
CA SER A 394 -13.96 -24.33 -13.63
C SER A 394 -13.80 -23.75 -15.05
N SER A 395 -12.60 -23.80 -15.62
CA SER A 395 -12.34 -23.25 -16.96
C SER A 395 -12.72 -24.20 -18.08
N ALA A 396 -13.12 -23.65 -19.22
CA ALA A 396 -13.55 -24.41 -20.39
C ALA A 396 -12.38 -25.05 -21.20
N GLY A 397 -11.13 -25.00 -20.71
CA GLY A 397 -9.96 -25.48 -21.45
C GLY A 397 -8.81 -25.96 -20.57
N ASP A 398 -7.88 -26.70 -21.17
CA ASP A 398 -6.67 -27.16 -20.48
C ASP A 398 -5.63 -26.03 -20.38
N ILE A 399 -5.64 -25.36 -19.23
CA ILE A 399 -4.70 -24.27 -18.93
C ILE A 399 -3.24 -24.76 -18.81
N TYR A 400 -3.01 -26.07 -18.78
CA TYR A 400 -1.68 -26.70 -18.72
C TYR A 400 -1.23 -27.33 -20.05
N SER A 401 -1.99 -27.13 -21.12
CA SER A 401 -1.58 -27.50 -22.48
C SER A 401 -0.24 -26.87 -22.87
N HIS A 402 0.42 -27.44 -23.89
CA HIS A 402 1.69 -26.93 -24.39
C HIS A 402 1.60 -25.45 -24.81
N GLU A 403 0.56 -25.11 -25.56
CA GLU A 403 0.29 -23.74 -26.01
C GLU A 403 0.02 -22.80 -24.83
N ALA A 404 -0.80 -23.21 -23.86
CA ALA A 404 -1.07 -22.42 -22.67
C ALA A 404 0.20 -22.16 -21.84
N THR A 405 1.09 -23.15 -21.77
CA THR A 405 2.39 -23.02 -21.11
C THR A 405 3.30 -22.04 -21.85
N GLN A 406 3.40 -22.12 -23.18
CA GLN A 406 4.15 -21.14 -23.97
C GLN A 406 3.62 -19.72 -23.78
N ARG A 407 2.28 -19.53 -23.83
CA ARG A 407 1.64 -18.22 -23.58
C ARG A 407 1.92 -17.70 -22.17
N THR A 408 1.88 -18.57 -21.16
CA THR A 408 2.21 -18.21 -19.77
C THR A 408 3.65 -17.72 -19.68
N TYR A 409 4.63 -18.49 -20.18
CA TYR A 409 6.04 -18.10 -20.11
C TYR A 409 6.36 -16.83 -20.92
N ALA A 410 5.72 -16.64 -22.07
CA ALA A 410 5.81 -15.38 -22.81
C ALA A 410 5.27 -14.18 -22.00
N ARG A 411 4.16 -14.36 -21.29
CA ARG A 411 3.61 -13.33 -20.39
C ARG A 411 4.55 -13.04 -19.21
N LEU A 412 5.11 -14.06 -18.57
CA LEU A 412 6.08 -13.89 -17.50
C LEU A 412 7.33 -13.13 -17.97
N HIS A 413 7.79 -13.41 -19.18
CA HIS A 413 8.91 -12.72 -19.81
C HIS A 413 8.60 -11.23 -20.10
N GLU A 414 7.42 -10.94 -20.64
CA GLU A 414 6.95 -9.56 -20.86
C GLU A 414 6.91 -8.76 -19.55
N LEU A 415 6.30 -9.33 -18.50
CA LEU A 415 6.21 -8.72 -17.18
C LEU A 415 7.60 -8.51 -16.57
N ALA A 416 8.46 -9.53 -16.61
CA ALA A 416 9.82 -9.43 -16.08
C ALA A 416 10.61 -8.32 -16.77
N ARG A 417 10.51 -8.20 -18.10
CA ARG A 417 11.14 -7.11 -18.85
C ARG A 417 10.64 -5.74 -18.39
N GLY A 418 9.33 -5.55 -18.23
CA GLY A 418 8.75 -4.28 -17.77
C GLY A 418 9.23 -3.89 -16.37
N LEU A 419 9.27 -4.84 -15.44
CA LEU A 419 9.73 -4.61 -14.06
C LEU A 419 11.24 -4.35 -13.97
N LEU A 420 12.04 -5.02 -14.79
CA LEU A 420 13.48 -4.76 -14.89
C LEU A 420 13.76 -3.37 -15.49
N LEU A 421 12.98 -2.93 -16.48
CA LEU A 421 13.03 -1.56 -17.01
C LEU A 421 12.64 -0.53 -15.96
N ALA A 422 11.68 -0.85 -15.08
CA ALA A 422 11.36 -0.04 -13.92
C ALA A 422 12.47 -0.03 -12.84
N GLY A 423 13.52 -0.84 -12.98
CA GLY A 423 14.70 -0.82 -12.12
C GLY A 423 14.60 -1.65 -10.84
N TYR A 424 13.65 -2.59 -10.77
CA TYR A 424 13.43 -3.43 -9.58
C TYR A 424 14.04 -4.83 -9.73
N PRO A 425 14.49 -5.46 -8.63
CA PRO A 425 14.76 -6.90 -8.62
C PRO A 425 13.47 -7.66 -8.92
N VAL A 426 13.55 -8.68 -9.76
CA VAL A 426 12.41 -9.50 -10.20
C VAL A 426 12.64 -10.96 -9.86
N ILE A 427 11.65 -11.59 -9.26
CA ILE A 427 11.61 -13.04 -9.03
C ILE A 427 10.51 -13.63 -9.91
N VAL A 428 10.89 -14.49 -10.85
CA VAL A 428 9.93 -15.30 -11.60
C VAL A 428 9.79 -16.65 -10.91
N ASP A 429 8.68 -16.84 -10.20
CA ASP A 429 8.34 -18.05 -9.47
C ASP A 429 7.59 -19.03 -10.39
N ALA A 430 8.37 -19.92 -11.00
CA ALA A 430 7.88 -21.02 -11.84
C ALA A 430 8.74 -22.27 -11.66
N ALA A 431 8.30 -23.38 -12.24
CA ALA A 431 9.00 -24.66 -12.09
C ALA A 431 10.37 -24.68 -12.81
N PHE A 432 10.45 -24.04 -13.99
CA PHE A 432 11.67 -23.92 -14.82
C PHE A 432 12.39 -25.26 -15.07
N LEU A 433 11.61 -26.30 -15.38
CA LEU A 433 12.11 -27.66 -15.50
C LEU A 433 12.75 -27.94 -16.86
N LYS A 434 12.50 -27.10 -17.88
CA LYS A 434 13.08 -27.24 -19.21
C LYS A 434 14.19 -26.22 -19.46
N GLU A 435 15.13 -26.60 -20.30
CA GLU A 435 16.29 -25.77 -20.67
C GLU A 435 15.87 -24.50 -21.43
N ASP A 436 14.99 -24.63 -22.42
CA ASP A 436 14.49 -23.52 -23.24
C ASP A 436 13.77 -22.45 -22.39
N GLU A 437 13.00 -22.88 -21.40
CA GLU A 437 12.36 -22.00 -20.42
C GLU A 437 13.38 -21.19 -19.61
N ARG A 438 14.50 -21.80 -19.19
CA ARG A 438 15.56 -21.11 -18.41
C ARG A 438 16.39 -20.19 -19.28
N GLU A 439 16.77 -20.66 -20.47
CA GLU A 439 17.56 -19.88 -21.42
C GLU A 439 16.82 -18.61 -21.85
N MET A 440 15.50 -18.67 -22.01
CA MET A 440 14.69 -17.49 -22.33
C MET A 440 14.88 -16.34 -21.33
N PHE A 441 14.92 -16.62 -20.02
CA PHE A 441 15.12 -15.58 -19.00
C PHE A 441 16.59 -15.22 -18.79
N ARG A 442 17.51 -16.17 -18.99
CA ARG A 442 18.95 -15.86 -19.02
C ARG A 442 19.28 -14.89 -20.15
N ALA A 443 18.73 -15.13 -21.35
CA ALA A 443 18.88 -14.25 -22.51
C ALA A 443 18.26 -12.86 -22.26
N LEU A 444 17.10 -12.79 -21.59
CA LEU A 444 16.50 -11.51 -21.17
C LEU A 444 17.47 -10.72 -20.27
N ALA A 445 18.02 -11.35 -19.23
CA ALA A 445 18.94 -10.69 -18.32
C ALA A 445 20.21 -10.22 -19.03
N GLN A 446 20.76 -11.03 -19.94
CA GLN A 446 21.92 -10.65 -20.77
C GLN A 446 21.61 -9.46 -21.68
N HIS A 447 20.48 -9.49 -22.40
CA HIS A 447 20.07 -8.39 -23.27
C HIS A 447 19.88 -7.08 -22.50
N MET A 448 19.36 -7.16 -21.27
CA MET A 448 19.15 -5.99 -20.41
C MET A 448 20.40 -5.60 -19.61
N SER A 449 21.50 -6.35 -19.72
CA SER A 449 22.72 -6.16 -18.92
C SER A 449 22.46 -6.13 -17.41
N VAL A 450 21.57 -7.01 -16.92
CA VAL A 450 21.24 -7.11 -15.49
C VAL A 450 21.77 -8.42 -14.89
N PRO A 451 22.10 -8.44 -13.58
CA PRO A 451 22.48 -9.66 -12.89
C PRO A 451 21.39 -10.75 -12.97
N PHE A 452 21.82 -12.02 -13.02
CA PHE A 452 20.93 -13.18 -13.16
C PHE A 452 21.32 -14.30 -12.21
N ALA A 453 20.33 -14.93 -11.57
CA ALA A 453 20.53 -16.13 -10.75
C ALA A 453 19.38 -17.15 -10.92
N ILE A 454 19.74 -18.43 -10.77
CA ILE A 454 18.79 -19.53 -10.66
C ILE A 454 18.75 -19.96 -9.19
N ALA A 455 17.62 -19.79 -8.51
CA ALA A 455 17.42 -20.37 -7.18
C ALA A 455 16.93 -21.82 -7.34
N ALA A 456 17.80 -22.80 -7.12
CA ALA A 456 17.45 -24.22 -7.18
C ALA A 456 16.96 -24.71 -5.82
N LEU A 457 15.67 -25.05 -5.75
CA LEU A 457 15.00 -25.45 -4.51
C LEU A 457 14.87 -26.97 -4.43
N HIS A 458 15.34 -27.53 -3.33
CA HIS A 458 15.36 -28.98 -3.11
C HIS A 458 14.60 -29.37 -1.84
N ALA A 459 13.90 -30.49 -1.94
CA ALA A 459 13.28 -31.21 -0.84
C ALA A 459 13.36 -32.71 -1.13
N ARG A 460 13.36 -33.53 -0.10
CA ARG A 460 13.29 -35.00 -0.19
C ARG A 460 11.98 -35.40 -0.85
N ASP A 461 12.00 -36.51 -1.58
CA ASP A 461 10.83 -37.00 -2.32
C ASP A 461 9.61 -37.22 -1.41
N ALA A 462 9.82 -37.74 -0.20
CA ALA A 462 8.77 -37.88 0.81
C ALA A 462 8.11 -36.53 1.16
N THR A 463 8.92 -35.48 1.37
CA THR A 463 8.47 -34.12 1.66
C THR A 463 7.70 -33.52 0.47
N LEU A 464 8.16 -33.75 -0.76
CA LEU A 464 7.46 -33.28 -1.97
C LEU A 464 6.05 -33.88 -2.06
N ARG A 465 5.94 -35.20 -1.92
CA ARG A 465 4.67 -35.93 -1.97
C ARG A 465 3.72 -35.49 -0.87
N GLU A 466 4.22 -35.34 0.36
CA GLU A 466 3.43 -34.84 1.49
C GLU A 466 2.86 -33.45 1.22
N ARG A 467 3.71 -32.49 0.82
CA ARG A 467 3.29 -31.10 0.55
C ARG A 467 2.37 -30.95 -0.65
N VAL A 468 2.50 -31.82 -1.63
CA VAL A 468 1.56 -31.90 -2.76
C VAL A 468 0.21 -32.45 -2.28
N GLY A 469 0.21 -33.51 -1.47
CA GLY A 469 -1.01 -34.13 -0.96
C GLY A 469 -1.80 -33.29 0.05
N GLN A 470 -1.13 -32.47 0.86
CA GLN A 470 -1.76 -31.63 1.89
C GLN A 470 -2.26 -30.27 1.39
N ARG A 471 -1.94 -29.89 0.14
CA ARG A 471 -2.19 -28.53 -0.37
C ARG A 471 -3.69 -28.25 -0.51
N ARG A 472 -4.13 -27.11 0.05
CA ARG A 472 -5.51 -26.59 -0.06
C ARG A 472 -5.46 -25.08 -0.30
N ASN A 473 -6.37 -24.54 -1.11
CA ASN A 473 -6.51 -23.10 -1.39
C ASN A 473 -5.20 -22.43 -1.86
N ASP A 474 -4.48 -23.05 -2.79
CA ASP A 474 -3.27 -22.51 -3.41
C ASP A 474 -3.52 -22.17 -4.89
N ALA A 475 -2.71 -21.28 -5.47
CA ALA A 475 -2.73 -21.03 -6.90
C ALA A 475 -2.23 -22.25 -7.70
N SER A 476 -1.31 -23.03 -7.13
CA SER A 476 -0.72 -24.21 -7.75
C SER A 476 -1.58 -25.46 -7.55
N GLU A 477 -1.96 -26.11 -8.65
CA GLU A 477 -2.89 -27.27 -8.65
C GLU A 477 -2.24 -28.61 -8.99
N ALA A 478 -0.91 -28.69 -8.94
CA ALA A 478 -0.19 -29.93 -9.20
C ALA A 478 -0.51 -31.00 -8.14
N ASP A 479 -0.96 -32.18 -8.59
CA ASP A 479 -1.18 -33.36 -7.77
C ASP A 479 0.02 -34.35 -7.85
N LEU A 480 -0.11 -35.52 -7.20
CA LEU A 480 0.94 -36.53 -7.19
C LEU A 480 1.27 -37.09 -8.58
N ALA A 481 0.26 -37.25 -9.45
CA ALA A 481 0.48 -37.73 -10.81
C ALA A 481 1.23 -36.70 -11.66
N VAL A 482 0.90 -35.41 -11.49
CA VAL A 482 1.64 -34.30 -12.10
C VAL A 482 3.07 -34.25 -11.59
N LEU A 483 3.30 -34.45 -10.27
CA LEU A 483 4.66 -34.49 -9.70
C LEU A 483 5.52 -35.59 -10.35
N GLU A 484 5.01 -36.81 -10.46
CA GLU A 484 5.72 -37.94 -11.07
C GLU A 484 6.03 -37.68 -12.55
N LEU A 485 5.06 -37.14 -13.30
CA LEU A 485 5.25 -36.77 -14.71
C LEU A 485 6.36 -35.72 -14.88
N LEU A 486 6.37 -34.70 -14.02
CA LEU A 486 7.36 -33.62 -14.07
C LEU A 486 8.76 -34.09 -13.60
N GLN A 487 8.83 -35.02 -12.66
CA GLN A 487 10.08 -35.67 -12.26
C GLN A 487 10.75 -36.40 -13.43
N ALA A 488 9.97 -37.12 -14.23
CA ALA A 488 10.47 -37.84 -15.39
C ALA A 488 10.90 -36.93 -16.56
N LYS A 489 10.28 -35.75 -16.68
CA LYS A 489 10.47 -34.82 -17.82
C LYS A 489 11.44 -33.66 -17.54
N ARG A 490 12.00 -33.54 -16.33
CA ARG A 490 12.91 -32.43 -15.99
C ARG A 490 14.24 -32.55 -16.75
N HIS A 491 14.71 -31.43 -17.30
CA HIS A 491 16.06 -31.33 -17.85
C HIS A 491 17.03 -30.96 -16.72
N PRO A 492 18.20 -31.60 -16.61
CA PRO A 492 19.20 -31.22 -15.63
C PRO A 492 19.71 -29.80 -15.87
N LEU A 493 20.25 -29.16 -14.84
CA LEU A 493 20.99 -27.91 -14.98
C LEU A 493 22.31 -28.17 -15.72
N LEU A 494 22.58 -27.39 -16.75
CA LEU A 494 23.79 -27.49 -17.56
C LEU A 494 25.00 -26.83 -16.86
N PRO A 495 26.25 -27.19 -17.21
CA PRO A 495 27.44 -26.66 -16.55
C PRO A 495 27.53 -25.13 -16.52
N HIS A 496 27.08 -24.45 -17.58
CA HIS A 496 27.07 -22.99 -17.63
C HIS A 496 25.98 -22.36 -16.73
N GLU A 497 24.89 -23.07 -16.46
CA GLU A 497 23.81 -22.65 -15.56
C GLU A 497 24.24 -22.79 -14.10
N LEU A 498 25.05 -23.80 -13.76
CA LEU A 498 25.52 -24.05 -12.39
C LEU A 498 26.33 -22.88 -11.81
N VAL A 499 27.01 -22.12 -12.66
CA VAL A 499 27.75 -20.90 -12.25
C VAL A 499 26.80 -19.85 -11.69
N GLN A 500 25.60 -19.74 -12.25
CA GLN A 500 24.55 -18.79 -11.87
C GLN A 500 23.52 -19.41 -10.90
N THR A 501 23.68 -20.69 -10.55
CA THR A 501 22.75 -21.41 -9.69
C THR A 501 23.12 -21.29 -8.22
N VAL A 502 22.12 -21.07 -7.38
CA VAL A 502 22.22 -21.10 -5.91
C VAL A 502 21.27 -22.16 -5.39
N GLU A 503 21.81 -23.14 -4.67
CA GLU A 503 21.01 -24.21 -4.09
C GLU A 503 20.45 -23.80 -2.72
N PHE A 504 19.19 -24.15 -2.47
CA PHE A 504 18.52 -23.98 -1.20
C PHE A 504 17.79 -25.27 -0.82
N THR A 505 17.97 -25.71 0.42
CA THR A 505 17.12 -26.75 1.00
C THR A 505 15.84 -26.13 1.53
N THR A 506 14.72 -26.83 1.36
CA THR A 506 13.43 -26.43 1.93
C THR A 506 12.90 -27.46 2.92
N GLU A 507 13.78 -28.35 3.41
CA GLU A 507 13.50 -29.20 4.58
C GLU A 507 13.38 -28.37 5.86
N GLU A 508 14.10 -27.26 5.90
CA GLU A 508 14.04 -26.23 6.93
C GLU A 508 13.49 -24.93 6.34
N SER A 509 13.26 -23.94 7.19
CA SER A 509 12.87 -22.60 6.73
C SER A 509 13.94 -22.01 5.79
N PRO A 510 13.57 -21.22 4.76
CA PRO A 510 14.54 -20.62 3.86
C PRO A 510 15.57 -19.69 4.53
N ASP A 511 15.29 -19.15 5.72
CA ASP A 511 16.20 -18.33 6.54
C ASP A 511 17.09 -19.13 7.50
N SER A 512 17.00 -20.46 7.49
CA SER A 512 17.83 -21.34 8.33
C SER A 512 19.33 -21.19 8.06
N GLU A 513 20.15 -21.58 9.04
CA GLU A 513 21.61 -21.62 8.92
C GLU A 513 22.07 -22.44 7.71
N SER A 514 21.38 -23.55 7.44
CA SER A 514 21.60 -24.45 6.30
C SER A 514 21.60 -23.73 4.94
N ASN A 515 20.86 -22.62 4.83
CA ASN A 515 20.73 -21.83 3.62
C ASN A 515 21.59 -20.55 3.60
N ARG A 516 22.36 -20.25 4.67
CA ARG A 516 23.15 -19.01 4.77
C ARG A 516 24.18 -18.86 3.64
N SER A 517 24.85 -19.94 3.26
CA SER A 517 25.80 -19.94 2.14
C SER A 517 25.11 -19.64 0.81
N GLY A 518 23.87 -20.15 0.63
CA GLY A 518 23.01 -19.86 -0.50
C GLY A 518 22.70 -18.37 -0.60
N TRP A 519 22.18 -17.76 0.48
CA TRP A 519 21.91 -16.32 0.52
C TRP A 519 23.14 -15.46 0.22
N ASN A 520 24.30 -15.82 0.78
CA ASN A 520 25.56 -15.12 0.50
C ASN A 520 25.97 -15.23 -0.98
N LYS A 521 25.79 -16.39 -1.60
CA LYS A 521 26.08 -16.59 -3.04
C LYS A 521 25.09 -15.80 -3.90
N LEU A 522 23.80 -15.82 -3.55
CA LEU A 522 22.76 -15.07 -4.23
C LEU A 522 23.04 -13.56 -4.18
N ALA A 523 23.36 -13.02 -3.00
CA ALA A 523 23.73 -11.61 -2.86
C ALA A 523 24.95 -11.23 -3.71
N LYS A 524 25.96 -12.11 -3.82
CA LYS A 524 27.13 -11.88 -4.69
C LYS A 524 26.79 -11.90 -6.17
N LEU A 525 25.95 -12.83 -6.61
CA LEU A 525 25.52 -12.92 -8.02
C LEU A 525 24.68 -11.72 -8.44
N LEU A 526 23.94 -11.12 -7.51
CA LEU A 526 23.03 -10.01 -7.79
C LEU A 526 23.61 -8.63 -7.44
N ALA A 527 24.81 -8.58 -6.88
CA ALA A 527 25.53 -7.34 -6.71
C ALA A 527 25.91 -6.79 -8.09
N VAL A 528 25.47 -5.57 -8.40
CA VAL A 528 25.90 -4.85 -9.60
C VAL A 528 27.36 -4.47 -9.41
N THR A 529 28.24 -4.98 -10.28
CA THR A 529 29.64 -4.52 -10.41
C THR A 529 29.74 -3.14 -11.00
#